data_AF-A0A939YFD1-F1
#
_entry.id   AF-A0A939YFD1-F1
#
_cell.length_a   1.000
_cell.length_b   1.000
_cell.length_c   1.000
_cell.angle_alpha   90.00
_cell.angle_beta   90.00
_cell.angle_gamma   90.00
#
_symmetry.space_group_name_H-M   'P 1'
#
loop_
_entity.id
_entity.type
_entity.pdbx_description
1 polymer ?
#
loop_
_entity_poly.entity_id
_entity_poly.type
_entity_poly.pdbx_seq_one_letter_code
_entity_poly.pdbx_strand_id
1 'polypeptide(L)'
;MKRFITLTIILALGVSMLAGCGKKVTETEIPTGEYSETGDETVEESEAEDTTEEAEITEAVDENEAEDKTESAEATEEDTAETTEAAEAIDVAETSSSDHEILVTDQSVTTLSDDYDEYNMVIPRLVVDGVDAEAINSALEEHVKTNHPLTEDEYGVSGETTSYAWGTKGNIVSIIIIAGEIGTDGVGYEVFNYNVDTLQAAGNDEVLSTFGLSEADFNGKVEEVYRAWWETETWLQEDMSYLDKSIAAISSTNVTPFALPNGDLGAAGLTYTPSQFMEMVRCFDLDTLSVAHFN
;
A
#
# COMPACT_ATOMS: atom_id res chain seq x y z
N MET A 1 -33.51 20.26 -33.77
CA MET A 1 -33.47 18.92 -33.17
C MET A 1 -32.45 18.95 -32.05
N LYS A 2 -32.92 18.81 -30.79
CA LYS A 2 -32.05 18.82 -29.60
C LYS A 2 -31.35 17.45 -29.51
N ARG A 3 -30.02 17.43 -29.46
CA ARG A 3 -29.25 16.22 -29.17
C ARG A 3 -29.00 16.17 -27.67
N PHE A 4 -29.55 15.16 -27.02
CA PHE A 4 -29.18 14.80 -25.65
C PHE A 4 -27.86 14.03 -25.74
N ILE A 5 -26.84 14.52 -25.02
CA ILE A 5 -25.60 13.77 -24.78
C ILE A 5 -25.84 13.02 -23.47
N THR A 6 -25.91 11.69 -23.57
CA THR A 6 -25.94 10.79 -22.42
C THR A 6 -24.53 10.75 -21.84
N LEU A 7 -24.36 11.33 -20.65
CA LEU A 7 -23.11 11.23 -19.88
C LEU A 7 -23.21 9.93 -19.07
N THR A 8 -22.42 8.92 -19.45
CA THR A 8 -22.26 7.70 -18.67
C THR A 8 -21.10 7.92 -17.71
N ILE A 9 -21.40 8.24 -16.45
CA ILE A 9 -20.42 8.28 -15.37
C ILE A 9 -20.18 6.82 -14.95
N ILE A 10 -19.02 6.28 -15.29
CA ILE A 10 -18.55 5.00 -14.73
C ILE A 10 -17.85 5.38 -13.41
N LEU A 11 -18.59 5.21 -12.31
CA LEU A 11 -18.06 5.30 -10.97
C LEU A 11 -17.24 4.02 -10.71
N ALA A 12 -15.93 4.07 -10.97
CA ALA A 12 -15.01 3.04 -10.54
C ALA A 12 -14.75 3.25 -9.04
N LEU A 13 -15.61 2.67 -8.20
CA LEU A 13 -15.35 2.53 -6.77
C LEU A 13 -14.13 1.60 -6.63
N GLY A 14 -12.99 2.17 -6.26
CA GLY A 14 -11.86 1.42 -5.74
C GLY A 14 -12.34 0.65 -4.51
N VAL A 15 -12.35 -0.67 -4.61
CA VAL A 15 -12.66 -1.57 -3.50
C VAL A 15 -11.44 -1.54 -2.57
N SER A 16 -11.49 -0.70 -1.55
CA SER A 16 -10.56 -0.78 -0.44
C SER A 16 -10.99 -1.95 0.45
N MET A 17 -10.10 -2.93 0.61
CA MET A 17 -10.35 -4.12 1.44
C MET A 17 -10.22 -3.76 2.92
N LEU A 18 -11.34 -3.50 3.58
CA LEU A 18 -11.43 -3.48 5.04
C LEU A 18 -11.62 -4.92 5.56
N ALA A 19 -10.55 -5.50 6.08
CA ALA A 19 -10.60 -6.69 6.93
C ALA A 19 -11.12 -6.31 8.32
N GLY A 20 -12.44 -6.42 8.53
CA GLY A 20 -13.08 -6.22 9.83
C GLY A 20 -13.70 -7.50 10.38
N CYS A 21 -12.96 -8.25 11.20
CA CYS A 21 -13.53 -9.27 12.09
C CYS A 21 -14.08 -8.60 13.35
N GLY A 22 -15.31 -8.96 13.76
CA GLY A 22 -15.81 -8.59 15.09
C GLY A 22 -17.33 -8.54 15.24
N LYS A 23 -18.04 -9.66 15.03
CA LYS A 23 -19.46 -9.74 15.38
C LYS A 23 -19.62 -9.94 16.89
N LYS A 24 -20.18 -8.94 17.55
CA LYS A 24 -20.54 -8.92 18.98
C LYS A 24 -21.58 -10.00 19.31
N VAL A 25 -21.34 -10.67 20.43
CA VAL A 25 -22.25 -11.60 21.11
C VAL A 25 -23.44 -10.81 21.67
N THR A 26 -24.64 -11.31 21.40
CA THR A 26 -25.92 -10.75 21.86
C THR A 26 -26.14 -11.05 23.35
N GLU A 27 -26.54 -10.02 24.10
CA GLU A 27 -27.10 -10.12 25.45
C GLU A 27 -28.27 -11.12 25.50
N THR A 28 -28.35 -11.92 26.57
CA THR A 28 -29.60 -12.53 27.02
C THR A 28 -29.62 -12.58 28.55
N GLU A 29 -30.47 -11.72 29.10
CA GLU A 29 -31.30 -11.80 30.30
C GLU A 29 -30.77 -12.44 31.61
N ILE A 30 -30.78 -11.59 32.64
CA ILE A 30 -30.75 -11.92 34.08
C ILE A 30 -32.04 -12.67 34.47
N PRO A 31 -31.95 -13.63 35.40
CA PRO A 31 -32.90 -13.64 36.50
C PRO A 31 -32.23 -13.69 37.88
N THR A 32 -32.81 -12.88 38.75
CA THR A 32 -32.63 -12.80 40.20
C THR A 32 -32.82 -14.15 40.92
N GLY A 33 -31.94 -14.44 41.87
CA GLY A 33 -32.15 -15.46 42.90
C GLY A 33 -31.13 -15.34 44.03
N GLU A 34 -31.58 -14.90 45.20
CA GLU A 34 -30.86 -15.01 46.48
C GLU A 34 -30.64 -16.49 46.84
N TYR A 35 -29.47 -16.88 47.38
CA TYR A 35 -29.35 -17.86 48.47
C TYR A 35 -27.91 -17.92 49.06
N SER A 36 -27.84 -17.60 50.35
CA SER A 36 -27.03 -18.12 51.47
C SER A 36 -25.88 -19.14 51.27
N GLU A 37 -24.71 -18.77 51.79
CA GLU A 37 -23.75 -19.46 52.70
C GLU A 37 -23.54 -21.00 52.71
N THR A 38 -22.24 -21.36 52.84
CA THR A 38 -21.56 -22.53 53.49
C THR A 38 -21.17 -23.80 52.70
N GLY A 39 -19.95 -24.28 53.01
CA GLY A 39 -19.42 -25.65 52.79
C GLY A 39 -18.55 -25.77 51.53
N ASP A 40 -17.22 -25.88 51.59
CA ASP A 40 -16.35 -26.93 52.13
C ASP A 40 -16.34 -28.24 51.33
N GLU A 41 -15.10 -28.67 51.06
CA GLU A 41 -14.59 -29.96 50.62
C GLU A 41 -14.77 -30.53 49.18
N THR A 42 -13.59 -30.96 48.70
CA THR A 42 -13.26 -32.20 47.97
C THR A 42 -13.03 -32.21 46.45
N VAL A 43 -11.79 -32.62 46.18
CA VAL A 43 -11.15 -33.21 45.00
C VAL A 43 -12.00 -34.30 44.36
N GLU A 44 -12.12 -34.27 43.04
CA GLU A 44 -12.08 -35.49 42.23
C GLU A 44 -11.23 -35.28 40.96
N GLU A 45 -10.26 -36.18 40.86
CA GLU A 45 -9.47 -36.55 39.70
C GLU A 45 -10.38 -37.28 38.69
N SER A 46 -10.30 -36.97 37.40
CA SER A 46 -10.77 -37.89 36.37
C SER A 46 -9.79 -37.93 35.21
N GLU A 47 -9.15 -39.09 35.08
CA GLU A 47 -8.33 -39.52 33.96
C GLU A 47 -9.16 -39.78 32.68
N ALA A 48 -8.42 -39.77 31.57
CA ALA A 48 -8.64 -40.52 30.32
C ALA A 48 -9.83 -40.15 29.41
N GLU A 49 -9.55 -39.79 28.15
CA GLU A 49 -9.36 -40.80 27.10
C GLU A 49 -8.69 -40.19 25.85
N ASP A 50 -7.75 -40.97 25.34
CA ASP A 50 -7.01 -40.87 24.10
C ASP A 50 -7.83 -41.49 22.97
N THR A 51 -8.06 -40.75 21.88
CA THR A 51 -8.41 -41.36 20.59
C THR A 51 -7.66 -40.65 19.47
N THR A 52 -6.57 -41.30 19.09
CA THR A 52 -5.85 -41.17 17.83
C THR A 52 -6.75 -41.68 16.69
N GLU A 53 -6.96 -40.90 15.63
CA GLU A 53 -7.51 -41.39 14.36
C GLU A 53 -6.54 -41.03 13.24
N GLU A 54 -5.79 -42.06 12.79
CA GLU A 54 -4.91 -42.04 11.64
C GLU A 54 -5.75 -41.96 10.35
N ALA A 55 -5.49 -40.95 9.51
CA ALA A 55 -5.96 -40.94 8.14
C ALA A 55 -4.84 -41.39 7.21
N GLU A 56 -4.89 -42.66 6.80
CA GLU A 56 -4.20 -43.22 5.65
C GLU A 56 -4.51 -42.40 4.39
N ILE A 57 -3.47 -41.91 3.71
CA ILE A 57 -3.55 -41.50 2.30
C ILE A 57 -2.60 -42.40 1.52
N THR A 58 -3.21 -43.23 0.68
CA THR A 58 -2.59 -44.18 -0.24
C THR A 58 -1.81 -43.47 -1.36
N GLU A 59 -0.60 -43.96 -1.60
CA GLU A 59 0.21 -43.70 -2.79
C GLU A 59 -0.53 -44.06 -4.09
N ALA A 60 -0.37 -43.21 -5.11
CA ALA A 60 -0.46 -43.61 -6.50
C ALA A 60 0.78 -43.09 -7.23
N VAL A 61 1.74 -43.99 -7.39
CA VAL A 61 2.88 -43.89 -8.31
C VAL A 61 2.32 -44.11 -9.72
N ASP A 62 2.55 -43.16 -10.62
CA ASP A 62 2.41 -43.38 -12.07
C ASP A 62 3.78 -43.20 -12.72
N GLU A 63 4.34 -44.32 -13.14
CA GLU A 63 5.55 -44.43 -13.95
C GLU A 63 5.17 -44.17 -15.41
N ASN A 64 5.86 -43.25 -16.07
CA ASN A 64 6.08 -43.41 -17.50
C ASN A 64 7.41 -42.83 -17.92
N GLU A 65 8.32 -43.74 -18.24
CA GLU A 65 9.54 -43.53 -19.01
C GLU A 65 9.19 -43.20 -20.47
N ALA A 66 9.97 -42.33 -21.11
CA ALA A 66 10.59 -42.64 -22.40
C ALA A 66 11.64 -41.58 -22.77
N GLU A 67 12.82 -42.10 -23.09
CA GLU A 67 14.00 -41.45 -23.64
C GLU A 67 13.75 -40.81 -25.02
N ASP A 68 14.47 -39.74 -25.39
CA ASP A 68 15.32 -39.80 -26.60
C ASP A 68 16.42 -38.72 -26.61
N LYS A 69 17.56 -39.12 -27.16
CA LYS A 69 18.83 -38.39 -27.34
C LYS A 69 18.83 -37.59 -28.65
N THR A 70 19.58 -36.50 -28.70
CA THR A 70 20.65 -36.20 -29.70
C THR A 70 21.19 -34.78 -29.43
N GLU A 71 22.44 -34.59 -29.00
CA GLU A 71 23.73 -34.59 -29.72
C GLU A 71 24.04 -33.31 -30.53
N SER A 72 25.11 -32.63 -30.08
CA SER A 72 26.15 -31.88 -30.83
C SER A 72 25.79 -30.62 -31.64
N ALA A 73 26.43 -29.49 -31.31
CA ALA A 73 27.62 -29.04 -32.05
C ALA A 73 28.29 -27.79 -31.45
N GLU A 74 29.61 -27.81 -31.61
CA GLU A 74 30.67 -26.86 -31.24
C GLU A 74 30.65 -25.47 -31.89
N ALA A 75 31.29 -24.55 -31.16
CA ALA A 75 32.28 -23.52 -31.55
C ALA A 75 31.85 -22.30 -32.39
N THR A 76 32.32 -21.10 -31.97
CA THR A 76 33.59 -20.49 -32.46
C THR A 76 33.81 -19.12 -31.82
N GLU A 77 35.04 -18.84 -31.39
CA GLU A 77 35.58 -17.56 -30.90
C GLU A 77 35.82 -16.57 -32.06
N GLU A 78 35.69 -15.26 -31.84
CA GLU A 78 36.71 -14.28 -32.27
C GLU A 78 36.52 -12.90 -31.60
N ASP A 79 37.47 -12.60 -30.71
CA ASP A 79 38.27 -11.37 -30.56
C ASP A 79 37.91 -10.12 -31.38
N THR A 80 37.77 -8.95 -30.74
CA THR A 80 38.50 -7.71 -31.13
C THR A 80 38.44 -6.69 -29.98
N ALA A 81 39.62 -6.21 -29.57
CA ALA A 81 39.83 -5.13 -28.62
C ALA A 81 40.01 -3.74 -29.29
N GLU A 82 40.01 -2.72 -28.41
CA GLU A 82 40.57 -1.36 -28.52
C GLU A 82 39.71 -0.16 -28.96
N THR A 83 39.35 0.64 -27.93
CA THR A 83 39.53 2.10 -27.73
C THR A 83 39.20 3.08 -28.85
N THR A 84 38.33 4.06 -28.58
CA THR A 84 38.71 5.49 -28.59
C THR A 84 37.70 6.41 -27.86
N GLU A 85 38.29 7.45 -27.23
CA GLU A 85 37.80 8.82 -27.02
C GLU A 85 36.66 9.17 -26.05
N ALA A 86 37.09 9.90 -25.02
CA ALA A 86 36.27 10.78 -24.21
C ALA A 86 35.68 11.93 -25.04
N ALA A 87 34.39 12.17 -24.86
CA ALA A 87 33.74 13.44 -25.16
C ALA A 87 32.83 13.81 -23.98
N GLU A 88 33.22 14.87 -23.28
CA GLU A 88 32.35 15.63 -22.41
C GLU A 88 31.22 16.25 -23.22
N ALA A 89 29.98 16.00 -22.77
CA ALA A 89 28.83 16.91 -22.69
C ALA A 89 27.57 16.02 -22.67
N ILE A 90 27.26 15.45 -21.51
CA ILE A 90 25.93 14.89 -21.30
C ILE A 90 25.01 16.07 -21.03
N ASP A 91 24.16 16.27 -22.03
CA ASP A 91 22.94 17.06 -22.00
C ASP A 91 22.24 16.95 -20.64
N VAL A 92 21.77 18.10 -20.16
CA VAL A 92 20.83 18.16 -19.05
C VAL A 92 19.72 17.17 -19.36
N ALA A 93 19.53 16.16 -18.50
CA ALA A 93 18.41 15.25 -18.60
C ALA A 93 17.15 16.11 -18.71
N GLU A 94 16.52 16.12 -19.89
CA GLU A 94 15.17 16.63 -20.05
C GLU A 94 14.28 15.73 -19.20
N THR A 95 14.09 16.13 -17.94
CA THR A 95 12.95 15.73 -17.15
C THR A 95 11.73 16.03 -18.01
N SER A 96 10.98 15.00 -18.39
CA SER A 96 9.73 15.13 -19.14
C SER A 96 8.76 16.00 -18.32
N SER A 97 8.85 17.32 -18.53
CA SER A 97 7.95 18.30 -17.95
C SER A 97 6.61 18.09 -18.63
N SER A 98 5.53 17.93 -17.86
CA SER A 98 4.21 18.19 -18.44
C SER A 98 4.20 19.61 -18.98
N ASP A 99 3.43 19.83 -20.06
CA ASP A 99 3.10 21.19 -20.50
C ASP A 99 2.15 21.90 -19.50
N HIS A 100 1.64 21.15 -18.50
CA HIS A 100 0.73 21.62 -17.47
C HIS A 100 1.43 22.26 -16.27
N GLU A 101 0.84 23.33 -15.74
CA GLU A 101 1.17 23.89 -14.43
C GLU A 101 0.34 23.17 -13.35
N ILE A 102 0.99 22.30 -12.57
CA ILE A 102 0.34 21.47 -11.55
C ILE A 102 0.65 22.04 -10.17
N LEU A 103 -0.39 22.21 -9.34
CA LEU A 103 -0.27 22.66 -7.97
C LEU A 103 -1.20 21.84 -7.06
N VAL A 104 -0.66 21.29 -5.97
CA VAL A 104 -1.45 20.71 -4.88
C VAL A 104 -1.30 21.58 -3.63
N THR A 105 -2.43 22.00 -3.06
CA THR A 105 -2.52 22.92 -1.89
C THR A 105 -3.58 22.44 -0.91
N ASP A 106 -3.69 23.09 0.25
CA ASP A 106 -4.72 22.72 1.23
C ASP A 106 -6.11 23.16 0.75
N GLN A 107 -7.04 22.21 0.60
CA GLN A 107 -8.47 22.48 0.39
C GLN A 107 -9.11 22.99 1.68
N SER A 108 -8.85 22.25 2.76
CA SER A 108 -9.34 22.55 4.09
C SER A 108 -8.41 21.96 5.13
N VAL A 109 -8.29 22.67 6.26
CA VAL A 109 -7.61 22.21 7.46
C VAL A 109 -8.62 22.24 8.59
N THR A 110 -8.79 21.11 9.26
CA THR A 110 -9.53 21.03 10.53
C THR A 110 -8.52 20.82 11.64
N THR A 111 -8.55 21.69 12.64
CA THR A 111 -7.65 21.64 13.79
C THR A 111 -8.48 21.45 15.05
N LEU A 112 -8.21 20.39 15.79
CA LEU A 112 -8.74 20.14 17.13
C LEU A 112 -7.56 20.06 18.11
N SER A 113 -7.79 20.36 19.38
CA SER A 113 -6.73 20.34 20.40
C SER A 113 -7.29 19.92 21.74
N ASP A 114 -6.51 19.18 22.51
CA ASP A 114 -6.80 18.88 23.90
C ASP A 114 -5.62 19.27 24.81
N ASP A 115 -5.59 18.74 26.04
CA ASP A 115 -4.53 19.05 27.00
C ASP A 115 -3.15 18.49 26.62
N TYR A 116 -3.07 17.61 25.61
CA TYR A 116 -1.85 16.93 25.20
C TYR A 116 -1.23 17.53 23.94
N ASP A 117 -2.03 17.76 22.89
CA ASP A 117 -1.51 18.21 21.60
C ASP A 117 -2.53 18.95 20.71
N GLU A 118 -2.06 19.42 19.55
CA GLU A 118 -2.86 19.92 18.43
C GLU A 118 -2.90 18.87 17.30
N TYR A 119 -4.10 18.54 16.86
CA TYR A 119 -4.37 17.51 15.85
C TYR A 119 -4.95 18.15 14.60
N ASN A 120 -4.37 17.81 13.44
CA ASN A 120 -4.73 18.40 12.16
C ASN A 120 -5.24 17.32 11.19
N MET A 121 -6.37 17.60 10.55
CA MET A 121 -6.86 16.88 9.38
C MET A 121 -6.76 17.83 8.18
N VAL A 122 -5.76 17.59 7.33
CA VAL A 122 -5.51 18.35 6.10
C VAL A 122 -6.06 17.57 4.90
N ILE A 123 -6.84 18.26 4.06
CA ILE A 123 -7.38 17.70 2.81
C ILE A 123 -6.70 18.41 1.63
N PRO A 124 -6.05 17.67 0.69
CA PRO A 124 -5.39 18.27 -0.45
C PRO A 124 -6.38 18.73 -1.53
N ARG A 125 -5.93 19.69 -2.35
CA ARG A 125 -6.61 20.31 -3.48
C ARG A 125 -5.69 20.35 -4.68
N LEU A 126 -6.10 19.73 -5.77
CA LEU A 126 -5.43 19.77 -7.06
C LEU A 126 -5.94 20.93 -7.94
N VAL A 127 -4.99 21.70 -8.47
CA VAL A 127 -5.19 22.75 -9.48
C VAL A 127 -4.27 22.46 -10.67
N VAL A 128 -4.83 22.46 -11.87
CA VAL A 128 -4.10 22.23 -13.13
C VAL A 128 -4.34 23.40 -14.07
N ASP A 129 -3.27 24.05 -14.54
CA ASP A 129 -3.30 25.26 -15.37
C ASP A 129 -4.15 26.40 -14.78
N GLY A 130 -4.12 26.53 -13.45
CA GLY A 130 -4.93 27.49 -12.72
C GLY A 130 -6.43 27.16 -12.64
N VAL A 131 -6.84 25.98 -13.12
CA VAL A 131 -8.22 25.49 -13.06
C VAL A 131 -8.36 24.43 -11.96
N ASP A 132 -9.43 24.54 -11.19
CA ASP A 132 -9.74 23.59 -10.13
C ASP A 132 -10.15 22.22 -10.69
N ALA A 133 -9.53 21.15 -10.19
CA ALA A 133 -9.92 19.78 -10.52
C ALA A 133 -11.14 19.33 -9.69
N GLU A 134 -12.28 20.03 -9.83
CA GLU A 134 -13.44 19.95 -8.93
C GLU A 134 -13.88 18.51 -8.57
N ALA A 135 -13.93 17.61 -9.56
CA ALA A 135 -14.35 16.23 -9.35
C ALA A 135 -13.34 15.42 -8.51
N ILE A 136 -12.03 15.62 -8.75
CA ILE A 136 -10.96 14.99 -7.99
C ILE A 136 -10.95 15.54 -6.56
N ASN A 137 -11.03 16.86 -6.43
CA ASN A 137 -11.03 17.56 -5.13
C ASN A 137 -12.22 17.15 -4.26
N SER A 138 -13.40 16.99 -4.85
CA SER A 138 -14.59 16.49 -4.15
C SER A 138 -14.41 15.05 -3.68
N ALA A 139 -13.80 14.19 -4.52
CA ALA A 139 -13.56 12.78 -4.17
C ALA A 139 -12.51 12.64 -3.06
N LEU A 140 -11.42 13.42 -3.10
CA LEU A 140 -10.41 13.45 -2.05
C LEU A 140 -11.00 13.94 -0.71
N GLU A 141 -11.83 14.98 -0.74
CA GLU A 141 -12.52 15.47 0.46
C GLU A 141 -13.45 14.43 1.07
N GLU A 142 -14.29 13.79 0.25
CA GLU A 142 -15.20 12.73 0.72
C GLU A 142 -14.42 11.55 1.30
N HIS A 143 -13.34 11.14 0.63
CA HIS A 143 -12.49 10.04 1.06
C HIS A 143 -11.84 10.33 2.42
N VAL A 144 -11.14 11.46 2.56
CA VAL A 144 -10.42 11.79 3.81
C VAL A 144 -11.40 11.89 4.98
N LYS A 145 -12.53 12.57 4.80
CA LYS A 145 -13.54 12.72 5.87
C LYS A 145 -14.20 11.40 6.27
N THR A 146 -14.30 10.46 5.34
CA THR A 146 -14.95 9.17 5.59
C THR A 146 -14.01 8.18 6.27
N ASN A 147 -12.76 8.10 5.80
CA ASN A 147 -11.80 7.09 6.25
C ASN A 147 -10.90 7.56 7.38
N HIS A 148 -10.63 8.87 7.48
CA HIS A 148 -9.75 9.45 8.49
C HIS A 148 -10.46 10.55 9.28
N PRO A 149 -11.61 10.26 9.93
CA PRO A 149 -12.35 11.27 10.67
C PRO A 149 -11.54 11.77 11.87
N LEU A 150 -11.59 13.08 12.11
CA LEU A 150 -11.06 13.73 13.31
C LEU A 150 -12.21 14.33 14.12
N THR A 151 -12.37 13.89 15.37
CA THR A 151 -13.52 14.25 16.21
C THR A 151 -13.10 14.65 17.62
N GLU A 152 -13.88 15.53 18.26
CA GLU A 152 -13.73 15.93 19.66
C GLU A 152 -15.01 15.57 20.43
N ASP A 153 -14.84 14.96 21.59
CA ASP A 153 -15.92 14.67 22.53
C ASP A 153 -15.55 15.01 23.99
N GLU A 154 -16.32 14.54 24.98
CA GLU A 154 -16.07 14.83 26.39
C GLU A 154 -14.78 14.20 26.95
N TYR A 155 -14.17 13.25 26.23
CA TYR A 155 -12.95 12.54 26.62
C TYR A 155 -11.68 13.05 25.92
N GLY A 156 -11.81 13.95 24.94
CA GLY A 156 -10.70 14.56 24.22
C GLY A 156 -10.85 14.47 22.71
N VAL A 157 -9.72 14.55 21.99
CA VAL A 157 -9.68 14.40 20.54
C VAL A 157 -9.37 12.93 20.19
N SER A 158 -10.08 12.39 19.21
CA SER A 158 -9.91 11.02 18.72
C SER A 158 -9.98 10.96 17.20
N GLY A 159 -9.44 9.88 16.63
CA GLY A 159 -9.44 9.63 15.20
C GLY A 159 -8.04 9.71 14.63
N GLU A 160 -7.92 10.25 13.41
CA GLU A 160 -6.66 10.29 12.68
C GLU A 160 -6.26 11.72 12.32
N THR A 161 -4.97 12.03 12.48
CA THR A 161 -4.37 13.21 11.87
C THR A 161 -4.00 12.90 10.42
N THR A 162 -4.22 13.85 9.52
CA THR A 162 -3.86 13.69 8.11
C THR A 162 -2.97 14.82 7.62
N SER A 163 -1.96 14.46 6.83
CA SER A 163 -1.17 15.36 5.99
C SER A 163 -1.08 14.75 4.59
N TYR A 164 -0.39 15.43 3.68
CA TYR A 164 -0.15 14.90 2.34
C TYR A 164 1.20 15.30 1.78
N ALA A 165 1.72 14.46 0.90
CA ALA A 165 2.80 14.79 -0.03
C ALA A 165 2.30 14.61 -1.46
N TRP A 166 3.02 15.17 -2.42
CA TRP A 166 2.69 14.96 -3.84
C TRP A 166 3.92 15.05 -4.72
N GLY A 167 3.84 14.42 -5.87
CA GLY A 167 4.88 14.39 -6.89
C GLY A 167 4.29 14.32 -8.29
N THR A 168 5.12 14.57 -9.30
CA THR A 168 4.69 14.56 -10.71
C THR A 168 5.73 13.91 -11.59
N LYS A 169 5.27 13.17 -12.60
CA LYS A 169 6.10 12.69 -13.71
C LYS A 169 5.27 12.73 -14.99
N GLY A 170 5.78 13.40 -16.03
CA GLY A 170 5.00 13.59 -17.25
C GLY A 170 3.63 14.17 -16.92
N ASN A 171 2.56 13.59 -17.48
CA ASN A 171 1.17 13.98 -17.23
C ASN A 171 0.52 13.29 -16.01
N ILE A 172 1.31 12.63 -15.15
CA ILE A 172 0.82 12.00 -13.92
C ILE A 172 1.15 12.90 -12.72
N VAL A 173 0.14 13.15 -11.90
CA VAL A 173 0.29 13.65 -10.53
C VAL A 173 -0.08 12.55 -9.55
N SER A 174 0.76 12.37 -8.54
CA SER A 174 0.54 11.44 -7.44
C SER A 174 0.35 12.23 -6.16
N ILE A 175 -0.76 11.99 -5.47
CA ILE A 175 -1.07 12.56 -4.15
C ILE A 175 -1.01 11.42 -3.14
N ILE A 176 -0.17 11.60 -2.11
CA ILE A 176 0.02 10.64 -1.02
C ILE A 176 -0.66 11.21 0.21
N ILE A 177 -1.76 10.59 0.66
CA ILE A 177 -2.38 10.86 1.95
C ILE A 177 -1.58 10.11 3.02
N ILE A 178 -1.21 10.82 4.07
CA ILE A 178 -0.44 10.32 5.21
C ILE A 178 -1.36 10.43 6.42
N ALA A 179 -1.70 9.30 7.03
CA ALA A 179 -2.67 9.26 8.13
C ALA A 179 -2.04 8.61 9.37
N GLY A 180 -2.14 9.28 10.51
CA GLY A 180 -1.63 8.78 11.80
C GLY A 180 -2.75 8.67 12.81
N GLU A 181 -2.93 7.50 13.42
CA GLU A 181 -3.94 7.28 14.46
C GLU A 181 -3.48 7.92 15.78
N ILE A 182 -4.33 8.77 16.34
CA ILE A 182 -4.05 9.49 17.58
C ILE A 182 -3.83 8.48 18.73
N GLY A 183 -2.71 8.65 19.44
CA GLY A 183 -2.33 7.76 20.53
C GLY A 183 -1.58 6.50 20.11
N THR A 184 -1.22 6.38 18.81
CA THR A 184 -0.39 5.31 18.28
C THR A 184 0.84 5.87 17.56
N ASP A 185 1.87 5.04 17.41
CA ASP A 185 3.07 5.37 16.62
C ASP A 185 2.90 4.97 15.13
N GLY A 186 1.70 4.53 14.72
CA GLY A 186 1.42 4.01 13.39
C GLY A 186 1.10 5.12 12.39
N VAL A 187 1.71 5.03 11.20
CA VAL A 187 1.37 5.89 10.04
C VAL A 187 0.98 5.00 8.87
N GLY A 188 -0.22 5.24 8.34
CA GLY A 188 -0.73 4.68 7.09
C GLY A 188 -0.48 5.61 5.91
N TYR A 189 -0.37 5.01 4.73
CA TYR A 189 -0.20 5.73 3.46
C TYR A 189 -1.24 5.28 2.45
N GLU A 190 -1.82 6.24 1.75
CA GLU A 190 -2.72 5.99 0.63
C GLU A 190 -2.32 6.85 -0.57
N VAL A 191 -2.29 6.25 -1.75
CA VAL A 191 -1.76 6.90 -2.95
C VAL A 191 -2.82 7.00 -4.03
N PHE A 192 -3.00 8.21 -4.54
CA PHE A 192 -3.94 8.54 -5.60
C PHE A 192 -3.18 9.10 -6.79
N ASN A 193 -3.27 8.41 -7.93
CA ASN A 193 -2.65 8.84 -9.18
C ASN A 193 -3.72 9.45 -10.10
N TYR A 194 -3.42 10.58 -10.72
CA TYR A 194 -4.30 11.24 -11.68
C TYR A 194 -3.55 11.62 -12.94
N ASN A 195 -4.20 11.40 -14.09
CA ASN A 195 -3.75 11.94 -15.37
C ASN A 195 -4.27 13.38 -15.50
N VAL A 196 -3.37 14.36 -15.64
CA VAL A 196 -3.73 15.78 -15.66
C VAL A 196 -4.30 16.27 -16.99
N ASP A 197 -4.05 15.56 -18.09
CA ASP A 197 -4.66 15.88 -19.40
C ASP A 197 -6.17 15.58 -19.39
N THR A 198 -6.57 14.56 -18.63
CA THR A 198 -7.94 14.03 -18.59
C THR A 198 -8.68 14.37 -17.30
N LEU A 199 -7.95 14.73 -16.24
CA LEU A 199 -8.45 14.91 -14.87
C LEU A 199 -9.21 13.66 -14.36
N GLN A 200 -8.64 12.48 -14.62
CA GLN A 200 -9.17 11.18 -14.19
C GLN A 200 -8.13 10.38 -13.42
N ALA A 201 -8.58 9.40 -12.63
CA ALA A 201 -7.69 8.49 -11.94
C ALA A 201 -6.85 7.69 -12.96
N ALA A 202 -5.53 7.68 -12.76
CA ALA A 202 -4.59 6.93 -13.59
C ALA A 202 -4.38 5.53 -12.98
N GLY A 203 -4.47 4.50 -13.83
CA GLY A 203 -4.18 3.12 -13.41
C GLY A 203 -2.68 2.83 -13.35
N ASN A 204 -2.29 1.74 -12.68
CA ASN A 204 -0.89 1.36 -12.53
C ASN A 204 -0.15 1.28 -13.88
N ASP A 205 -0.75 0.65 -14.90
CA ASP A 205 -0.15 0.54 -16.24
C ASP A 205 0.22 1.90 -16.85
N GLU A 206 -0.64 2.89 -16.65
CA GLU A 206 -0.45 4.25 -17.15
C GLU A 206 0.71 4.95 -16.42
N VAL A 207 0.73 4.84 -15.09
CA VAL A 207 1.84 5.36 -14.27
C VAL A 207 3.15 4.71 -14.70
N LEU A 208 3.22 3.38 -14.78
CA LEU A 208 4.44 2.66 -15.17
C LEU A 208 4.91 3.00 -16.59
N SER A 209 3.98 3.19 -17.52
CA SER A 209 4.31 3.61 -18.88
C SER A 209 5.02 4.96 -18.92
N THR A 210 4.69 5.86 -17.98
CA THR A 210 5.33 7.17 -17.84
C THR A 210 6.79 7.06 -17.39
N PHE A 211 7.11 6.01 -16.63
CA PHE A 211 8.48 5.67 -16.23
C PHE A 211 9.17 4.71 -17.21
N GLY A 212 8.52 4.32 -18.30
CA GLY A 212 9.08 3.39 -19.30
C GLY A 212 9.28 1.97 -18.77
N LEU A 213 8.47 1.55 -17.79
CA LEU A 213 8.56 0.24 -17.15
C LEU A 213 7.37 -0.67 -17.50
N SER A 214 7.63 -1.97 -17.55
CA SER A 214 6.57 -2.98 -17.51
C SER A 214 6.18 -3.30 -16.05
N GLU A 215 5.01 -3.91 -15.86
CA GLU A 215 4.58 -4.41 -14.53
C GLU A 215 5.59 -5.43 -13.96
N ALA A 216 6.18 -6.28 -14.80
CA ALA A 216 7.17 -7.26 -14.36
C ALA A 216 8.46 -6.59 -13.86
N ASP A 217 8.96 -5.59 -14.56
CA ASP A 217 10.17 -4.84 -14.15
C ASP A 217 9.90 -4.05 -12.86
N PHE A 218 8.71 -3.46 -12.74
CA PHE A 218 8.28 -2.77 -11.53
C PHE A 218 8.22 -3.72 -10.33
N ASN A 219 7.55 -4.86 -10.46
CA ASN A 219 7.44 -5.85 -9.38
C ASN A 219 8.81 -6.37 -8.94
N GLY A 220 9.75 -6.55 -9.89
CA GLY A 220 11.14 -6.89 -9.58
C GLY A 220 11.85 -5.83 -8.74
N LYS A 221 11.68 -4.54 -9.07
CA LYS A 221 12.20 -3.42 -8.25
C LYS A 221 11.56 -3.35 -6.86
N VAL A 222 10.27 -3.66 -6.76
CA VAL A 222 9.55 -3.69 -5.47
C VAL A 222 10.10 -4.81 -4.57
N GLU A 223 10.35 -5.98 -5.14
CA GLU A 223 11.01 -7.07 -4.42
C GLU A 223 12.41 -6.66 -3.92
N GLU A 224 13.19 -6.01 -4.78
CA GLU A 224 14.53 -5.52 -4.44
C GLU A 224 14.48 -4.53 -3.26
N VAL A 225 13.59 -3.54 -3.29
CA VAL A 225 13.49 -2.57 -2.19
C VAL A 225 12.97 -3.20 -0.91
N TYR A 226 12.07 -4.19 -0.98
CA TYR A 226 11.62 -4.92 0.21
C TYR A 226 12.78 -5.65 0.88
N ARG A 227 13.64 -6.30 0.10
CA ARG A 227 14.84 -6.97 0.61
C ARG A 227 15.82 -5.97 1.22
N ALA A 228 16.10 -4.88 0.51
CA ALA A 228 17.01 -3.83 0.98
C ALA A 228 16.52 -3.20 2.30
N TRP A 229 15.23 -2.87 2.39
CA TRP A 229 14.63 -2.35 3.61
C TRP A 229 14.74 -3.36 4.76
N TRP A 230 14.45 -4.64 4.52
CA TRP A 230 14.57 -5.69 5.54
C TRP A 230 15.98 -5.82 6.12
N GLU A 231 17.01 -5.63 5.29
CA GLU A 231 18.41 -5.62 5.73
C GLU A 231 18.75 -4.43 6.63
N THR A 232 18.03 -3.32 6.52
CA THR A 232 18.23 -2.13 7.36
C THR A 232 17.51 -2.21 8.70
N GLU A 233 16.40 -2.95 8.78
CA GLU A 233 15.56 -3.06 9.98
C GLU A 233 15.92 -4.31 10.79
N THR A 234 16.85 -4.18 11.73
CA THR A 234 17.36 -5.32 12.52
C THR A 234 16.28 -6.07 13.31
N TRP A 235 15.20 -5.39 13.70
CA TRP A 235 14.05 -5.99 14.40
C TRP A 235 13.16 -6.86 13.49
N LEU A 236 13.24 -6.70 12.16
CA LEU A 236 12.52 -7.52 11.18
C LEU A 236 13.27 -8.83 10.85
N GLN A 237 14.58 -8.87 11.06
CA GLN A 237 15.44 -9.99 10.66
C GLN A 237 15.27 -11.24 11.53
N GLU A 238 14.48 -11.16 12.60
CA GLU A 238 14.18 -12.29 13.48
C GLU A 238 13.35 -13.37 12.78
N ASP A 239 12.53 -13.00 11.79
CA ASP A 239 11.68 -13.93 11.05
C ASP A 239 11.52 -13.51 9.58
N MET A 240 12.28 -14.18 8.71
CA MET A 240 12.28 -13.96 7.26
C MET A 240 10.95 -14.35 6.59
N SER A 241 10.08 -15.12 7.26
CA SER A 241 8.79 -15.52 6.67
C SER A 241 7.88 -14.33 6.39
N TYR A 242 8.02 -13.22 7.14
CA TYR A 242 7.29 -11.99 6.86
C TYR A 242 7.80 -11.25 5.62
N LEU A 243 9.10 -11.32 5.32
CA LEU A 243 9.64 -10.83 4.06
C LEU A 243 9.08 -11.65 2.90
N ASP A 244 9.14 -12.99 3.01
CA ASP A 244 8.61 -13.88 1.99
C ASP A 244 7.12 -13.65 1.76
N LYS A 245 6.35 -13.41 2.83
CA LYS A 245 4.92 -13.05 2.74
C LYS A 245 4.70 -11.70 2.05
N SER A 246 5.55 -10.71 2.32
CA SER A 246 5.51 -9.39 1.67
C SER A 246 5.81 -9.49 0.19
N ILE A 247 6.84 -10.25 -0.19
CA ILE A 247 7.21 -10.50 -1.60
C ILE A 247 6.10 -11.27 -2.32
N ALA A 248 5.55 -12.32 -1.70
CA ALA A 248 4.46 -13.10 -2.28
C ALA A 248 3.17 -12.30 -2.46
N ALA A 249 3.01 -11.20 -1.73
CA ALA A 249 1.87 -10.30 -1.86
C ALA A 249 2.04 -9.24 -2.97
N ILE A 250 3.20 -9.14 -3.62
CA ILE A 250 3.43 -8.17 -4.70
C ILE A 250 2.47 -8.47 -5.87
N SER A 251 1.59 -7.50 -6.14
CA SER A 251 0.62 -7.54 -7.23
C SER A 251 0.10 -6.13 -7.50
N SER A 252 -0.56 -5.93 -8.63
CA SER A 252 -1.25 -4.67 -8.96
C SER A 252 -2.36 -4.27 -7.98
N THR A 253 -2.83 -5.17 -7.11
CA THR A 253 -3.82 -4.85 -6.07
C THR A 253 -3.18 -4.42 -4.75
N ASN A 254 -1.95 -4.85 -4.48
CA ASN A 254 -1.28 -4.66 -3.18
C ASN A 254 -0.09 -3.69 -3.27
N VAL A 255 0.27 -3.30 -4.49
CA VAL A 255 1.35 -2.36 -4.76
C VAL A 255 0.88 -1.33 -5.80
N THR A 256 1.03 -0.06 -5.45
CA THR A 256 0.68 1.08 -6.29
C THR A 256 1.95 1.85 -6.67
N PRO A 257 2.32 1.94 -7.95
CA PRO A 257 3.39 2.82 -8.41
C PRO A 257 2.96 4.28 -8.31
N PHE A 258 3.89 5.18 -8.05
CA PHE A 258 3.60 6.61 -7.99
C PHE A 258 4.83 7.48 -8.24
N ALA A 259 4.61 8.76 -8.52
CA ALA A 259 5.67 9.75 -8.60
C ALA A 259 5.95 10.34 -7.22
N LEU A 260 7.19 10.19 -6.74
CA LEU A 260 7.67 10.84 -5.54
C LEU A 260 7.79 12.37 -5.74
N PRO A 261 7.91 13.17 -4.65
CA PRO A 261 8.07 14.62 -4.76
C PRO A 261 9.29 15.08 -5.58
N ASN A 262 10.34 14.26 -5.66
CA ASN A 262 11.51 14.47 -6.52
C ASN A 262 11.29 14.06 -7.99
N GLY A 263 10.14 13.46 -8.32
CA GLY A 263 9.81 12.94 -9.66
C GLY A 263 10.36 11.54 -9.94
N ASP A 264 10.95 10.89 -8.95
CA ASP A 264 11.44 9.51 -9.04
C ASP A 264 10.29 8.51 -8.82
N LEU A 265 10.54 7.26 -9.18
CA LEU A 265 9.52 6.22 -9.06
C LEU A 265 9.42 5.73 -7.61
N GLY A 266 8.24 5.87 -7.02
CA GLY A 266 7.87 5.29 -5.75
C GLY A 266 6.99 4.05 -5.90
N ALA A 267 6.95 3.24 -4.84
CA ALA A 267 5.98 2.17 -4.66
C ALA A 267 5.33 2.23 -3.29
N ALA A 268 4.00 2.28 -3.23
CA ALA A 268 3.24 2.12 -2.01
C ALA A 268 2.77 0.67 -1.97
N GLY A 269 3.33 -0.12 -1.06
CA GLY A 269 3.18 -1.57 -1.07
C GLY A 269 2.85 -2.14 0.29
N LEU A 270 2.04 -3.20 0.30
CA LEU A 270 1.72 -3.97 1.49
C LEU A 270 2.96 -4.71 2.02
N THR A 271 3.26 -4.50 3.30
CA THR A 271 4.33 -5.18 4.04
C THR A 271 3.76 -5.88 5.27
N TYR A 272 4.33 -7.03 5.60
CA TYR A 272 4.01 -7.79 6.81
C TYR A 272 5.15 -7.64 7.79
N THR A 273 4.85 -7.47 9.08
CA THR A 273 5.88 -7.35 10.12
C THR A 273 5.50 -8.18 11.35
N PRO A 274 6.47 -8.54 12.22
CA PRO A 274 6.21 -9.34 13.42
C PRO A 274 5.35 -8.66 14.51
N SER A 275 5.05 -7.37 14.38
CA SER A 275 4.23 -6.64 15.38
C SER A 275 2.76 -7.06 15.31
N GLN A 276 2.02 -6.91 16.41
CA GLN A 276 0.60 -7.30 16.54
C GLN A 276 -0.35 -6.58 15.57
N PHE A 277 0.13 -5.58 14.83
CA PHE A 277 -0.58 -4.89 13.76
C PHE A 277 -0.10 -5.44 12.41
N MET A 278 -0.77 -6.53 12.03
CA MET A 278 -0.60 -7.26 10.78
C MET A 278 -0.95 -6.33 9.61
N GLU A 279 -0.11 -6.33 8.57
CA GLU A 279 -0.34 -5.64 7.29
C GLU A 279 -0.28 -4.10 7.36
N MET A 280 0.80 -3.52 6.83
CA MET A 280 0.94 -2.07 6.70
C MET A 280 1.36 -1.71 5.27
N VAL A 281 0.70 -0.72 4.69
CA VAL A 281 1.18 -0.09 3.47
C VAL A 281 2.37 0.79 3.82
N ARG A 282 3.47 0.64 3.10
CA ARG A 282 4.66 1.50 3.20
C ARG A 282 4.99 2.08 1.85
N CYS A 283 5.48 3.30 1.85
CA CYS A 283 6.02 3.94 0.66
C CYS A 283 7.52 3.75 0.58
N PHE A 284 8.01 3.43 -0.62
CA PHE A 284 9.41 3.21 -0.93
C PHE A 284 9.84 4.07 -2.10
N ASP A 285 11.11 4.48 -2.09
CA ASP A 285 11.81 5.04 -3.23
C ASP A 285 12.59 3.91 -3.93
N LEU A 286 12.19 3.63 -5.17
CA LEU A 286 12.73 2.51 -5.94
C LEU A 286 14.08 2.82 -6.62
N ASP A 287 14.51 4.07 -6.59
CA ASP A 287 15.79 4.49 -7.15
C ASP A 287 16.87 4.52 -6.06
N THR A 288 16.50 4.85 -4.81
CA THR A 288 17.41 4.80 -3.65
C THR A 288 17.30 3.51 -2.83
N LEU A 289 16.32 2.65 -3.14
CA LEU A 289 16.04 1.40 -2.43
C LEU A 289 15.82 1.61 -0.93
N SER A 290 15.03 2.64 -0.58
CA SER A 290 14.80 3.02 0.81
C SER A 290 13.33 3.35 1.09
N VAL A 291 12.96 3.41 2.37
CA VAL A 291 11.63 3.89 2.78
C VAL A 291 11.52 5.37 2.45
N ALA A 292 10.46 5.75 1.74
CA ALA A 292 10.14 7.13 1.48
C ALA A 292 9.51 7.74 2.75
N HIS A 293 10.18 8.74 3.32
CA HIS A 293 9.66 9.51 4.44
C HIS A 293 9.09 10.83 3.93
N PHE A 294 7.84 11.09 4.26
CA PHE A 294 7.16 12.34 3.96
C PHE A 294 6.99 13.12 5.27
N ASN A 295 7.50 14.35 5.29
CA ASN A 295 7.37 15.26 6.44
C ASN A 295 6.23 16.24 6.19
#